data_AF-A0A0F9CFL5-F1
#
_entry.id   AF-A0A0F9CFL5-F1
#
_cell.length_a   1.000
_cell.length_b   1.000
_cell.length_c   1.000
_cell.angle_alpha   90.00
_cell.angle_beta   90.00
_cell.angle_gamma   90.00
#
_symmetry.space_group_name_H-M   'P 1'
#
loop_
_entity.id
_entity.type
_entity.pdbx_description
1 polymer ?
#
loop_
_entity_poly.entity_id
_entity_poly.type
_entity_poly.pdbx_seq_one_letter_code
_entity_poly.pdbx_strand_id
1 'polypeptide(L)'
;MHGQKEMMRIVFQRCESVLEIETSRPGVDRMHLDRSDANLDGEVNQLDINKVLANWQATGATWAANGDVTEDGVVNQLDINAILGNWQAVAEPQEPAGIPEPATIGLLLIGGLALLKGRR
;
A
#
# COMPACT_ATOMS: atom_id res chain seq x y z
N MET A 1 8.68 -28.64 6.77
CA MET A 1 9.38 -27.78 5.78
C MET A 1 9.17 -28.20 4.31
N HIS A 2 8.46 -29.30 3.99
CA HIS A 2 8.25 -29.74 2.60
C HIS A 2 7.16 -28.91 1.87
N GLY A 3 6.09 -28.49 2.57
CA GLY A 3 5.03 -27.66 1.99
C GLY A 3 5.45 -26.24 1.60
N GLN A 4 6.38 -25.63 2.33
CA GLN A 4 6.91 -24.29 2.04
C GLN A 4 7.72 -24.25 0.73
N LYS A 5 8.43 -25.35 0.40
CA LYS A 5 9.23 -25.44 -0.84
C LYS A 5 8.36 -25.59 -2.08
N GLU A 6 7.26 -26.33 -1.96
CA GLU A 6 6.34 -26.54 -3.08
C GLU A 6 5.39 -25.35 -3.27
N MET A 7 4.98 -24.69 -2.18
CA MET A 7 4.33 -23.38 -2.27
C MET A 7 5.22 -22.33 -2.91
N MET A 8 6.50 -22.25 -2.53
CA MET A 8 7.41 -21.27 -3.14
C MET A 8 7.59 -21.51 -4.65
N ARG A 9 7.54 -22.77 -5.09
CA ARG A 9 7.50 -23.13 -6.52
C ARG A 9 6.20 -22.64 -7.19
N ILE A 10 5.05 -22.82 -6.55
CA ILE A 10 3.74 -22.38 -7.07
C ILE A 10 3.67 -20.85 -7.14
N VAL A 11 4.13 -20.14 -6.10
CA VAL A 11 4.21 -18.68 -6.05
C VAL A 11 5.10 -18.16 -7.17
N PHE A 12 6.31 -18.72 -7.31
CA PHE A 12 7.26 -18.34 -8.36
C PHE A 12 6.69 -18.59 -9.77
N GLN A 13 5.97 -19.70 -9.96
CA GLN A 13 5.34 -20.03 -11.25
C GLN A 13 4.09 -19.18 -11.54
N ARG A 14 3.39 -18.69 -10.51
CA ARG A 14 2.26 -17.76 -10.64
C ARG A 14 2.76 -16.35 -11.02
N CYS A 15 3.89 -15.89 -10.47
CA CYS A 15 4.49 -14.60 -10.82
C CYS A 15 4.92 -14.50 -12.29
N GLU A 16 5.47 -15.57 -12.89
CA GLU A 16 5.76 -15.58 -14.33
C GLU A 16 4.48 -15.55 -15.20
N SER A 17 3.38 -16.14 -14.72
CA SER A 17 2.10 -16.19 -15.47
C SER A 17 1.25 -14.90 -15.36
N VAL A 18 1.47 -14.07 -14.33
CA VAL A 18 0.74 -12.80 -14.15
C VAL A 18 1.17 -11.75 -15.19
N LEU A 19 2.39 -11.88 -15.74
CA LEU A 19 2.91 -11.01 -16.80
C LEU A 19 2.15 -11.08 -18.14
N GLU A 20 1.26 -12.04 -18.35
CA GLU A 20 0.47 -12.16 -19.60
C GLU A 20 -0.93 -11.51 -19.51
N ILE A 21 -1.31 -10.94 -18.34
CA ILE A 21 -2.61 -10.30 -18.12
C ILE A 21 -2.52 -8.75 -18.01
N GLU A 22 -1.32 -8.19 -17.86
CA GLU A 22 -1.12 -6.79 -17.46
C GLU A 22 -0.81 -5.82 -18.63
N THR A 23 -1.70 -5.69 -19.61
CA THR A 23 -1.60 -4.59 -20.61
C THR A 23 -2.86 -3.73 -20.74
N SER A 24 -3.83 -3.84 -19.83
CA SER A 24 -5.09 -3.10 -19.97
C SER A 24 -5.81 -2.71 -18.68
N ARG A 25 -5.09 -2.40 -17.59
CA ARG A 25 -5.73 -1.84 -16.39
C ARG A 25 -5.28 -0.39 -16.10
N PRO A 26 -5.85 0.61 -16.80
CA PRO A 26 -5.75 1.98 -16.34
C PRO A 26 -6.64 2.13 -15.09
N GLY A 27 -6.03 2.45 -13.95
CA GLY A 27 -6.76 2.77 -12.72
C GLY A 27 -6.95 1.61 -11.74
N VAL A 28 -5.85 1.09 -11.20
CA VAL A 28 -5.94 0.34 -9.93
C VAL A 28 -6.21 1.37 -8.84
N ASP A 29 -7.48 1.46 -8.43
CA ASP A 29 -7.98 2.45 -7.47
C ASP A 29 -7.29 2.28 -6.11
N ARG A 30 -6.86 3.41 -5.53
CA ARG A 30 -5.86 3.59 -4.45
C ARG A 30 -6.24 2.99 -3.09
N MET A 31 -7.30 2.19 -3.02
CA MET A 31 -7.86 1.66 -1.78
C MET A 31 -7.59 0.15 -1.59
N HIS A 32 -6.94 -0.51 -2.56
CA HIS A 32 -6.74 -1.97 -2.56
C HIS A 32 -5.27 -2.43 -2.47
N LEU A 33 -4.31 -1.49 -2.37
CA LEU A 33 -2.88 -1.81 -2.27
C LEU A 33 -2.38 -1.99 -0.83
N ASP A 34 -3.01 -1.30 0.13
CA ASP A 34 -2.48 -1.07 1.48
C ASP A 34 -2.17 -2.33 2.31
N ARG A 35 -2.84 -3.45 2.01
CA ARG A 35 -2.65 -4.70 2.76
C ARG A 35 -1.78 -5.72 2.04
N SER A 36 -1.75 -5.67 0.71
CA SER A 36 -0.89 -6.53 -0.11
C SER A 36 0.57 -6.09 -0.07
N ASP A 37 0.83 -4.80 0.17
CA ASP A 37 2.11 -4.26 0.63
C ASP A 37 2.26 -4.54 2.13
N ALA A 38 2.55 -5.80 2.46
CA ALA A 38 2.64 -6.26 3.83
C ALA A 38 3.84 -5.64 4.55
N ASN A 39 4.92 -5.29 3.84
CA ASN A 39 6.14 -4.73 4.43
C ASN A 39 6.15 -3.17 4.45
N LEU A 40 5.19 -2.52 3.80
CA LEU A 40 5.02 -1.07 3.68
C LEU A 40 6.19 -0.37 2.97
N ASP A 41 6.81 -1.04 1.99
CA ASP A 41 7.88 -0.47 1.18
C ASP A 41 7.37 0.23 -0.11
N GLY A 42 6.07 0.17 -0.37
CA GLY A 42 5.41 0.78 -1.52
C GLY A 42 5.40 -0.12 -2.77
N GLU A 43 5.94 -1.33 -2.71
CA GLU A 43 5.98 -2.28 -3.82
C GLU A 43 5.45 -3.65 -3.39
N VAL A 44 4.41 -4.16 -4.07
CA VAL A 44 3.94 -5.53 -3.81
C VAL A 44 4.85 -6.54 -4.51
N ASN A 45 5.73 -7.18 -3.75
CA ASN A 45 6.76 -8.09 -4.27
C ASN A 45 7.01 -9.33 -3.36
N GLN A 46 8.12 -10.03 -3.59
CA GLN A 46 8.46 -11.26 -2.86
C GLN A 46 8.68 -11.02 -1.35
N LEU A 47 9.11 -9.81 -0.98
CA LEU A 47 9.35 -9.44 0.41
C LEU A 47 8.06 -9.42 1.24
N ASP A 48 6.92 -9.06 0.64
CA ASP A 48 5.61 -9.16 1.29
C ASP A 48 5.24 -10.60 1.58
N ILE A 49 5.42 -11.49 0.60
CA ILE A 49 5.17 -12.92 0.76
C ILE A 49 6.07 -13.50 1.85
N ASN A 50 7.34 -13.08 1.92
CA ASN A 50 8.26 -13.53 2.97
C ASN A 50 7.76 -13.15 4.37
N LYS A 51 7.10 -11.99 4.53
CA LYS A 51 6.52 -11.56 5.81
C LYS A 51 5.36 -12.46 6.25
N VAL A 52 4.49 -12.86 5.32
CA VAL A 52 3.40 -13.82 5.56
C VAL A 52 3.97 -15.21 5.90
N LEU A 53 4.95 -15.67 5.12
CA LEU A 53 5.57 -16.99 5.33
C LEU A 53 6.30 -17.10 6.67
N ALA A 54 6.86 -16.01 7.19
CA ALA A 54 7.50 -15.98 8.49
C ALA A 54 6.54 -16.32 9.66
N ASN A 55 5.24 -16.10 9.46
CA ASN A 55 4.20 -16.34 10.47
C ASN A 55 3.20 -17.40 10.02
N TRP A 56 3.60 -18.31 9.12
CA TRP A 56 2.70 -19.32 8.56
C TRP A 56 1.94 -20.11 9.63
N GLN A 57 0.63 -20.26 9.45
CA GLN A 57 -0.29 -20.93 10.39
C GLN A 57 -0.41 -20.27 11.76
N ALA A 58 0.03 -19.03 11.93
CA ALA A 58 -0.30 -18.25 13.12
C ALA A 58 -1.83 -18.10 13.23
N THR A 59 -2.35 -18.21 14.45
CA THR A 59 -3.78 -18.06 14.77
C THR A 59 -3.97 -16.91 15.75
N GLY A 60 -5.12 -16.22 15.69
CA GLY A 60 -5.27 -14.92 16.35
C GLY A 60 -4.34 -13.87 15.74
N ALA A 61 -3.99 -14.08 14.47
CA ALA A 61 -3.06 -13.24 13.73
C ALA A 61 -3.68 -11.88 13.41
N THR A 62 -2.83 -10.88 13.22
CA THR A 62 -3.22 -9.57 12.69
C THR A 62 -2.31 -9.21 11.53
N TRP A 63 -2.80 -8.36 10.62
CA TRP A 63 -1.99 -7.83 9.53
C TRP A 63 -0.66 -7.24 10.03
N ALA A 64 -0.73 -6.34 11.01
CA ALA A 64 0.44 -5.61 11.50
C ALA A 64 1.49 -6.52 12.17
N ALA A 65 1.06 -7.52 12.95
CA ALA A 65 1.96 -8.36 13.71
C ALA A 65 2.43 -9.60 12.94
N ASN A 66 1.59 -10.15 12.05
CA ASN A 66 1.79 -11.48 11.47
C ASN A 66 1.66 -11.54 9.95
N GLY A 67 1.20 -10.47 9.28
CA GLY A 67 0.94 -10.52 7.84
C GLY A 67 -0.32 -11.31 7.48
N ASP A 68 -1.34 -11.29 8.33
CA ASP A 68 -2.69 -11.72 7.97
C ASP A 68 -3.31 -10.63 7.08
N VAL A 69 -3.23 -10.83 5.76
CA VAL A 69 -3.67 -9.86 4.74
C VAL A 69 -5.19 -9.90 4.58
N THR A 70 -5.79 -11.06 4.85
CA THR A 70 -7.24 -11.28 4.70
C THR A 70 -8.04 -10.93 5.96
N GLU A 71 -7.37 -10.72 7.09
CA GLU A 71 -7.94 -10.45 8.42
C GLU A 71 -8.90 -11.55 8.90
N ASP A 72 -8.65 -12.80 8.49
CA ASP A 72 -9.42 -13.96 8.93
C ASP A 72 -8.92 -14.55 10.26
N GLY A 73 -7.84 -13.97 10.81
CA GLY A 73 -7.20 -14.37 12.05
C GLY A 73 -6.23 -15.55 11.88
N VAL A 74 -5.98 -16.02 10.65
CA VAL A 74 -5.15 -17.18 10.34
C VAL A 74 -4.23 -16.93 9.16
N VAL A 75 -2.92 -16.90 9.38
CA VAL A 75 -1.95 -16.75 8.28
C VAL A 75 -1.88 -18.03 7.43
N ASN A 76 -2.39 -17.98 6.20
CA ASN A 76 -2.51 -19.13 5.31
C ASN A 76 -2.38 -18.77 3.80
N GLN A 77 -2.76 -19.71 2.93
CA GLN A 77 -2.63 -19.57 1.47
C GLN A 77 -3.49 -18.42 0.91
N LEU A 78 -4.60 -18.09 1.57
CA LEU A 78 -5.50 -17.02 1.17
C LEU A 78 -4.79 -15.66 1.24
N ASP A 79 -3.95 -15.43 2.24
CA ASP A 79 -3.13 -14.22 2.36
C ASP A 79 -2.14 -14.08 1.21
N ILE A 80 -1.46 -15.18 0.86
CA ILE A 80 -0.54 -15.20 -0.29
C ILE A 80 -1.28 -14.93 -1.59
N ASN A 81 -2.48 -15.50 -1.77
CA ASN A 81 -3.29 -15.26 -2.96
C ASN A 81 -3.74 -13.79 -3.05
N ALA A 82 -4.00 -13.14 -1.92
CA ALA A 82 -4.34 -11.71 -1.87
C ALA A 82 -3.13 -10.82 -2.27
N ILE A 83 -1.92 -11.17 -1.86
CA ILE A 83 -0.69 -10.48 -2.31
C ILE A 83 -0.47 -10.69 -3.82
N LEU A 84 -0.57 -11.95 -4.29
CA LEU A 84 -0.39 -12.28 -5.70
C LEU A 84 -1.45 -11.63 -6.62
N GLY A 85 -2.65 -11.36 -6.10
CA GLY A 85 -3.69 -10.63 -6.84
C GLY A 85 -3.32 -9.17 -7.15
N ASN A 86 -2.35 -8.61 -6.43
CA ASN A 86 -1.85 -7.25 -6.58
C ASN A 86 -0.34 -7.22 -6.91
N TRP A 87 0.20 -8.32 -7.45
CA TRP A 87 1.64 -8.44 -7.71
C TRP A 87 2.16 -7.33 -8.63
N GLN A 88 3.34 -6.76 -8.30
CA GLN A 88 3.97 -5.64 -9.03
C GLN A 88 3.15 -4.35 -9.07
N ALA A 89 2.05 -4.25 -8.32
CA ALA A 89 1.39 -2.98 -8.15
C ALA A 89 2.29 -2.07 -7.28
N VAL A 90 2.63 -0.91 -7.82
CA VAL A 90 3.48 0.10 -7.18
C VAL A 90 2.57 1.17 -6.60
N ALA A 91 2.81 1.57 -5.35
CA ALA A 91 2.17 2.73 -4.77
C ALA A 91 2.64 3.98 -5.53
N GLU A 92 1.75 4.62 -6.30
CA GLU A 92 2.07 5.94 -6.83
C GLU A 92 2.31 6.92 -5.67
N PRO A 93 3.34 7.80 -5.75
CA PRO A 93 3.56 8.82 -4.73
C PRO A 93 2.28 9.61 -4.47
N GLN A 94 1.89 9.74 -3.20
CA GLN A 94 0.79 10.63 -2.83
C GLN A 94 1.15 12.06 -3.22
N GLU A 95 0.53 12.57 -4.28
CA GLU A 95 0.43 14.00 -4.55
C GLU A 95 -0.04 14.68 -3.25
N PRO A 96 0.76 15.59 -2.65
CA PRO A 96 0.36 16.25 -1.42
C PRO A 96 -0.97 16.96 -1.66
N ALA A 97 -1.98 16.62 -0.87
CA ALA A 97 -3.28 17.26 -0.92
C ALA A 97 -3.05 18.77 -0.90
N GLY A 98 -3.48 19.46 -1.96
CA GLY A 98 -3.18 20.87 -2.21
C GLY A 98 -3.34 21.68 -0.94
N ILE A 99 -2.21 22.05 -0.34
CA ILE A 99 -2.19 22.80 0.92
C ILE A 99 -2.88 24.12 0.58
N PRO A 100 -4.04 24.44 1.20
CA PRO A 100 -4.68 25.72 0.94
C PRO A 100 -3.66 26.80 1.27
N GLU A 101 -3.33 27.63 0.27
CA GLU A 101 -2.33 28.68 0.43
C GLU A 101 -2.61 29.44 1.72
N PRO A 102 -1.60 29.65 2.58
CA PRO A 102 -1.85 30.26 3.87
C PRO A 102 -2.42 31.66 3.64
N ALA A 103 -3.65 31.88 4.09
CA ALA A 103 -4.37 33.16 4.00
C ALA A 103 -3.64 34.32 4.71
N THR A 104 -2.47 34.06 5.32
CA THR A 104 -1.59 35.02 5.97
C THR A 104 -1.14 36.14 5.04
N ILE A 105 -0.87 35.88 3.75
CA ILE A 105 -0.52 36.94 2.79
C ILE A 105 -1.71 37.88 2.57
N GLY A 106 -2.90 37.32 2.37
CA GLY A 106 -4.13 38.11 2.21
C GLY A 106 -4.43 38.96 3.43
N LEU A 107 -4.33 38.38 4.64
CA LEU A 107 -4.53 39.10 5.90
C LEU A 107 -3.46 40.16 6.15
N LEU A 108 -2.20 39.91 5.79
CA LEU A 108 -1.11 40.88 5.94
C LEU A 108 -1.32 42.10 5.04
N LEU A 109 -1.76 41.88 3.79
CA LEU A 109 -2.05 42.97 2.85
C LEU A 109 -3.26 43.80 3.31
N ILE A 110 -4.34 43.16 3.76
CA ILE A 110 -5.53 43.85 4.27
C ILE A 110 -5.19 44.64 5.54
N GLY A 111 -4.47 44.02 6.49
CA GLY A 111 -4.03 44.66 7.72
C GLY A 111 -3.07 45.84 7.47
N GLY A 112 -2.11 45.66 6.55
CA GLY A 112 -1.18 46.73 6.15
C GLY A 112 -1.89 47.93 5.53
N LEU A 113 -2.87 47.71 4.65
CA LEU A 113 -3.66 48.78 4.04
C LEU A 113 -4.53 49.52 5.06
N ALA A 114 -5.14 48.80 6.02
CA ALA A 114 -5.92 49.42 7.09
C ALA A 114 -5.07 50.35 7.97
N LEU A 115 -3.84 49.93 8.32
CA LEU A 115 -2.90 50.74 9.11
C LEU A 115 -2.39 51.97 8.34
N LEU A 116 -2.19 51.87 7.03
CA LEU A 116 -1.79 53.02 6.20
C LEU A 116 -2.91 54.05 6.05
N LYS A 117 -4.17 53.61 6.02
CA LYS A 117 -5.33 54.52 5.90
C LYS A 117 -5.65 55.26 7.19
N GLY A 118 -5.34 54.68 8.37
CA GLY A 118 -5.50 55.34 9.67
C GLY A 118 -4.37 56.32 10.06
N ARG A 119 -3.36 56.50 9.20
CA ARG A 119 -2.21 57.39 9.42
C ARG A 119 -2.29 58.72 8.65
N ARG A 120 -3.41 59.00 8.00
CA ARG A 120 -3.74 60.31 7.41
C ARG A 120 -4.80 60.98 8.26
#